data_AF-A0A6J6LC16-F1
#
_entry.id   AF-A0A6J6LC16-F1
#
_cell.length_a   1.000
_cell.length_b   1.000
_cell.length_c   1.000
_cell.angle_alpha   90.00
_cell.angle_beta   90.00
_cell.angle_gamma   90.00
#
_symmetry.space_group_name_H-M   'P 1'
#
loop_
_entity.id
_entity.type
_entity.pdbx_description
1 polymer ?
#
loop_
_entity_poly.entity_id
_entity_poly.type
_entity_poly.pdbx_seq_one_letter_code
_entity_poly.pdbx_strand_id
1 'polypeptide(L)'
;MTSDMAIELAGTGVSIVSLWPGLVRTELLDLGAQTDGDEVFIELPGEGRFDLSGAESPRFLGRAVIALLGTDDLADRSGRAFSSAALARELGFTDLDGTIHEVLLRPDA
;
A
#
# COMPACT_ATOMS: atom_id res chain seq x y z
N MET A 1 -7.84 10.44 12.87
CA MET A 1 -6.78 9.72 13.61
C MET A 1 -5.39 10.20 13.21
N THR A 2 -4.84 9.83 12.06
CA THR A 2 -3.46 10.21 11.66
C THR A 2 -3.25 11.73 11.62
N SER A 3 -4.19 12.46 11.00
CA SER A 3 -4.14 13.93 10.96
C SER A 3 -4.21 14.57 12.35
N ASP A 4 -5.07 14.06 13.23
CA ASP A 4 -5.24 14.61 14.59
C ASP A 4 -4.00 14.33 15.45
N MET A 5 -3.48 13.10 15.39
CA MET A 5 -2.27 12.68 16.09
C MET A 5 -1.04 13.45 15.64
N ALA A 6 -0.96 13.86 14.36
CA ALA A 6 0.14 14.71 13.90
C ALA A 6 0.16 16.08 14.59
N ILE A 7 -1.00 16.62 14.94
CA ILE A 7 -1.10 17.85 15.73
C ILE A 7 -0.63 17.59 17.16
N GLU A 8 -1.10 16.51 17.79
CA GLU A 8 -0.75 16.18 19.19
C GLU A 8 0.72 15.82 19.38
N LEU A 9 1.35 15.21 18.36
CA LEU A 9 2.75 14.77 18.40
C LEU A 9 3.73 15.82 17.86
N ALA A 10 3.25 16.99 17.43
CA ALA A 10 4.10 18.05 16.90
C ALA A 10 5.18 18.48 17.92
N GLY A 11 6.44 18.53 17.48
CA GLY A 11 7.57 18.91 18.31
C GLY A 11 8.10 17.80 19.25
N THR A 12 7.50 16.62 19.27
CA THR A 12 7.97 15.49 20.11
C THR A 12 9.06 14.65 19.44
N GLY A 13 9.34 14.87 18.16
CA GLY A 13 10.21 14.03 17.35
C GLY A 13 9.55 12.77 16.78
N VAL A 14 8.25 12.56 17.05
CA VAL A 14 7.47 11.45 16.49
C VAL A 14 6.78 11.89 15.21
N SER A 15 6.96 11.12 14.12
CA SER A 15 6.21 11.28 12.87
C SER A 15 5.16 10.16 12.76
N ILE A 16 3.97 10.49 12.27
CA ILE A 16 2.87 9.53 12.11
C ILE A 16 2.27 9.62 10.70
N VAL A 17 2.11 8.48 10.04
CA VAL A 17 1.54 8.40 8.69
C VAL A 17 0.58 7.22 8.59
N SER A 18 -0.35 7.27 7.64
CA SER A 18 -1.16 6.12 7.25
C SER A 18 -0.64 5.52 5.96
N LEU A 19 -0.51 4.19 5.92
CA LEU A 19 -0.23 3.46 4.70
C LEU A 19 -1.49 2.75 4.22
N TRP A 20 -1.74 2.86 2.92
CA TRP A 20 -2.85 2.22 2.23
C TRP A 20 -2.29 1.29 1.15
N PRO A 21 -2.14 -0.02 1.43
CA PRO A 21 -1.72 -0.98 0.42
C PRO A 21 -2.84 -1.24 -0.60
N GLY A 22 -2.46 -1.71 -1.79
CA GLY A 22 -3.38 -2.39 -2.71
C GLY A 22 -3.81 -3.77 -2.18
N LEU A 23 -4.29 -4.64 -3.07
CA LEU A 23 -4.57 -6.04 -2.71
C LEU A 23 -3.26 -6.72 -2.31
N VAL A 24 -3.16 -7.17 -1.06
CA VAL A 24 -1.96 -7.84 -0.55
C VAL A 24 -2.14 -9.35 -0.67
N ARG A 25 -1.23 -10.02 -1.37
CA ARG A 25 -1.21 -11.47 -1.60
C ARG A 25 -0.84 -12.24 -0.34
N THR A 26 -1.80 -12.30 0.58
CA THR A 26 -1.75 -13.08 1.82
C THR A 26 -2.25 -14.50 1.57
N GLU A 27 -1.96 -15.41 2.50
CA GLU A 27 -2.43 -16.79 2.44
C GLU A 27 -3.97 -16.86 2.42
N LEU A 28 -4.66 -15.93 3.09
CA LEU A 28 -6.12 -15.84 3.04
C LEU A 28 -6.63 -15.45 1.65
N LEU A 29 -5.93 -14.52 0.97
CA LEU A 29 -6.27 -14.13 -0.39
C LEU A 29 -6.04 -15.28 -1.37
N ASP A 30 -4.93 -16.00 -1.22
CA ASP A 30 -4.62 -17.18 -2.04
C ASP A 30 -5.64 -18.31 -1.83
N LEU A 31 -6.16 -18.50 -0.61
CA LEU A 31 -7.24 -19.49 -0.36
C LEU A 31 -8.56 -19.12 -1.06
N GLY A 32 -8.83 -17.82 -1.24
CA GLY A 32 -10.02 -17.33 -1.94
C GLY A 32 -9.81 -17.11 -3.44
N ALA A 33 -8.58 -17.28 -3.93
CA ALA A 33 -8.24 -17.05 -5.32
C ALA A 33 -8.87 -18.13 -6.22
N GLN A 34 -9.39 -17.67 -7.35
CA GLN A 34 -9.95 -18.48 -8.42
C GLN A 34 -9.06 -18.35 -9.65
N THR A 35 -9.08 -19.37 -10.51
CA THR A 35 -8.31 -19.39 -11.77
C THR A 35 -9.23 -19.73 -12.93
N ASP A 36 -9.18 -18.92 -13.98
CA ASP A 36 -9.84 -19.17 -15.26
C ASP A 36 -8.85 -18.88 -16.39
N GLY A 37 -8.36 -19.94 -17.07
CA GLY A 37 -7.25 -19.84 -18.01
C GLY A 37 -5.97 -19.32 -17.32
N ASP A 38 -5.43 -18.22 -17.85
CA ASP A 38 -4.24 -17.54 -17.31
C ASP A 38 -4.59 -16.46 -16.26
N GLU A 39 -5.88 -16.21 -16.02
CA GLU A 39 -6.33 -15.17 -15.08
C GLU A 39 -6.45 -15.74 -13.66
N VAL A 40 -5.84 -15.05 -12.68
CA VAL A 40 -5.98 -15.35 -11.25
C VAL A 40 -6.72 -14.19 -10.61
N PHE A 41 -7.88 -14.45 -10.00
CA PHE A 41 -8.77 -13.40 -9.51
C PHE A 41 -9.41 -13.77 -8.17
N ILE A 42 -9.99 -12.78 -7.50
CA ILE A 42 -10.89 -13.00 -6.36
C ILE A 42 -12.22 -12.29 -6.61
N GLU A 43 -13.32 -12.92 -6.19
CA GLU A 43 -14.62 -12.27 -6.13
C GLU A 43 -14.91 -11.85 -4.70
N LEU A 44 -15.04 -10.54 -4.49
CA LEU A 44 -15.39 -9.98 -3.19
C LEU A 44 -16.89 -9.64 -3.18
N PRO A 45 -17.67 -10.17 -2.21
CA PRO A 45 -19.10 -9.91 -2.14
C PRO A 45 -19.42 -8.41 -2.08
N GLY A 46 -20.16 -7.92 -3.07
CA GLY A 46 -20.55 -6.50 -3.18
C GLY A 46 -19.50 -5.57 -3.80
N GLU A 47 -18.28 -6.04 -4.05
CA GLU A 47 -17.18 -5.25 -4.63
C GLU A 47 -16.78 -5.76 -6.04
N GLY A 48 -17.16 -7.00 -6.39
CA GLY A 48 -16.95 -7.57 -7.72
C GLY A 48 -15.65 -8.37 -7.84
N ARG A 49 -15.20 -8.54 -9.08
CA ARG A 49 -14.03 -9.34 -9.46
C ARG A 49 -12.77 -8.47 -9.49
N PHE A 50 -11.72 -8.91 -8.81
CA PHE A 50 -10.41 -8.26 -8.80
C PHE A 50 -9.35 -9.19 -9.36
N ASP A 51 -8.50 -8.67 -10.26
CA ASP A 51 -7.32 -9.37 -10.75
C ASP A 51 -6.23 -9.41 -9.66
N LEU A 52 -5.69 -10.58 -9.41
CA LEU A 52 -4.61 -10.82 -8.44
C LEU A 52 -3.22 -10.81 -9.07
N SER A 53 -3.11 -10.67 -10.40
CA SER A 53 -1.82 -10.56 -11.09
C SER A 53 -1.03 -9.33 -10.61
N GLY A 54 -1.72 -8.25 -10.27
CA GLY A 54 -1.17 -7.02 -9.69
C GLY A 54 -1.22 -6.94 -8.17
N ALA A 55 -1.41 -8.07 -7.47
CA ALA A 55 -1.43 -8.06 -6.01
C ALA A 55 -0.03 -7.81 -5.43
N GLU A 56 0.05 -6.93 -4.43
CA GLU A 56 1.26 -6.58 -3.71
C GLU A 56 1.73 -7.76 -2.85
N SER A 57 3.04 -8.03 -2.81
CA SER A 57 3.56 -8.94 -1.80
C SER A 57 3.48 -8.30 -0.40
N PRO A 58 3.35 -9.08 0.68
CA PRO A 58 3.44 -8.54 2.04
C PRO A 58 4.75 -7.78 2.31
N ARG A 59 5.83 -8.12 1.60
CA ARG A 59 7.13 -7.44 1.73
C ARG A 59 7.14 -6.05 1.10
N PHE A 60 6.31 -5.79 0.09
CA PHE A 60 6.25 -4.49 -0.59
C PHE A 60 5.86 -3.37 0.38
N LEU A 61 4.87 -3.60 1.24
CA LEU A 61 4.47 -2.63 2.26
C LEU A 61 5.60 -2.35 3.27
N GLY A 62 6.35 -3.38 3.66
CA GLY A 62 7.53 -3.23 4.49
C GLY A 62 8.62 -2.37 3.82
N ARG A 63 8.80 -2.50 2.51
CA ARG A 63 9.72 -1.64 1.73
C ARG A 63 9.25 -0.18 1.73
N ALA A 64 7.94 0.07 1.67
CA ALA A 64 7.39 1.42 1.78
C ALA A 64 7.75 2.07 3.13
N VAL A 65 7.65 1.32 4.24
CA VAL A 65 8.06 1.78 5.57
C VAL A 65 9.54 2.14 5.59
N ILE A 66 10.41 1.27 5.07
CA ILE A 66 11.86 1.53 5.03
C ILE A 66 12.19 2.73 4.15
N ALA A 67 11.54 2.86 3.00
CA ALA A 67 11.74 3.99 2.10
C ALA A 67 11.39 5.32 2.79
N LEU A 68 10.26 5.39 3.50
CA LEU A 68 9.86 6.57 4.28
C LEU A 68 10.84 6.87 5.43
N LEU A 69 11.33 5.85 6.13
CA LEU A 69 12.32 6.07 7.20
C LEU A 69 13.66 6.57 6.67
N GLY A 70 13.95 6.36 5.38
CA GLY A 70 15.16 6.83 4.73
C GLY A 70 15.11 8.28 4.23
N THR A 71 13.96 8.96 4.32
CA THR A 71 13.81 10.34 3.83
C THR A 71 14.13 11.37 4.92
N ASP A 72 14.78 12.46 4.53
CA ASP A 72 15.02 13.60 5.42
C ASP A 72 13.75 14.41 5.72
N ASP A 73 12.69 14.25 4.93
CA ASP A 73 11.42 15.00 5.02
C ASP A 73 10.29 14.23 5.74
N LEU A 74 10.61 13.18 6.50
CA LEU A 74 9.60 12.34 7.18
C LEU A 74 8.69 13.14 8.12
N ALA A 75 9.22 14.15 8.80
CA ALA A 75 8.44 15.02 9.69
C ALA A 75 7.39 15.83 8.91
N ASP A 76 7.73 16.30 7.71
CA ASP A 76 6.84 17.07 6.83
C ASP A 76 5.74 16.18 6.21
N ARG A 77 5.96 14.86 6.21
CA ARG A 77 4.99 13.86 5.76
C ARG A 77 3.98 13.47 6.85
N SER A 78 4.20 13.87 8.11
CA SER A 78 3.35 13.52 9.24
C SER A 78 1.90 13.99 9.05
N GLY A 79 0.93 13.17 9.47
CA GLY A 79 -0.50 13.46 9.36
C GLY A 79 -1.16 13.03 8.05
N ARG A 80 -0.38 12.50 7.09
CA ARG A 80 -0.85 12.18 5.74
C ARG A 80 -1.08 10.68 5.54
N ALA A 81 -1.93 10.35 4.58
CA ALA A 81 -2.11 8.99 4.08
C ALA A 81 -1.37 8.81 2.75
N PHE A 82 -0.76 7.65 2.56
CA PHE A 82 0.01 7.33 1.37
C PHE A 82 -0.37 5.94 0.86
N SER A 83 -0.52 5.82 -0.46
CA SER A 83 -0.54 4.51 -1.10
C SER A 83 0.88 3.95 -1.19
N SER A 84 1.06 2.65 -0.91
CA SER A 84 2.32 1.94 -1.12
C SER A 84 2.81 2.07 -2.56
N ALA A 85 1.92 1.91 -3.54
CA ALA A 85 2.19 2.07 -4.97
C ALA A 85 2.60 3.51 -5.36
N ALA A 86 2.02 4.53 -4.72
CA ALA A 86 2.43 5.92 -4.94
C ALA A 86 3.83 6.19 -4.35
N LEU A 87 4.08 5.71 -3.14
CA LEU A 87 5.40 5.83 -2.49
C LEU A 87 6.48 5.07 -3.26
N ALA A 88 6.16 3.92 -3.85
CA ALA A 88 7.09 3.17 -4.68
C ALA A 88 7.59 3.97 -5.87
N ARG A 89 6.67 4.68 -6.56
CA ARG A 89 7.02 5.59 -7.66
C ARG A 89 7.83 6.79 -7.18
N GLU A 90 7.43 7.39 -6.06
CA GLU A 90 8.05 8.60 -5.52
C GLU A 90 9.46 8.33 -4.97
N LEU A 91 9.62 7.27 -4.19
CA LEU A 91 10.83 6.95 -3.42
C LEU A 91 11.70 5.88 -4.09
N GLY A 92 11.29 5.36 -5.25
CA GLY A 92 12.13 4.52 -6.11
C GLY A 92 12.37 3.10 -5.58
N PHE A 93 11.35 2.45 -5.02
CA PHE A 93 11.43 1.04 -4.62
C PHE A 93 10.42 0.18 -5.39
N THR A 94 10.72 -1.12 -5.49
CA THR A 94 9.90 -2.11 -6.20
C THR A 94 9.48 -3.23 -5.27
N ASP A 95 8.53 -4.06 -5.72
CA ASP A 95 8.27 -5.36 -5.12
C ASP A 95 9.39 -6.37 -5.44
N LEU A 96 9.27 -7.60 -4.94
CA LEU A 96 10.27 -8.67 -5.01
C LEU A 96 10.64 -9.08 -6.43
N ASP A 97 9.70 -8.95 -7.36
CA ASP A 97 9.80 -9.28 -8.77
C ASP A 97 10.23 -8.07 -9.63
N GLY A 98 10.46 -6.90 -9.01
CA GLY A 98 10.78 -5.66 -9.73
C GLY A 98 9.56 -4.84 -10.13
N THR A 99 8.33 -5.27 -9.81
CA THR A 99 7.11 -4.57 -10.16
C THR A 99 6.94 -3.26 -9.37
N ILE A 100 6.47 -2.22 -10.05
CA ILE A 100 5.90 -1.02 -9.41
C ILE A 100 4.40 -1.07 -9.64
N HIS A 101 3.67 -1.36 -8.56
CA HIS A 101 2.22 -1.54 -8.58
C HIS A 101 1.47 -0.27 -8.99
N GLU A 102 0.26 -0.42 -9.54
CA GLU A 102 -0.64 0.69 -9.79
C GLU A 102 -1.40 1.08 -8.52
N VAL A 103 -1.70 2.38 -8.39
CA VAL A 103 -2.54 2.82 -7.28
C VAL A 103 -3.96 2.34 -7.57
N LEU A 104 -4.42 1.35 -6.83
CA LEU A 104 -5.81 0.91 -6.88
C LEU A 104 -6.67 1.94 -6.13
N LEU A 105 -6.98 3.07 -6.78
CA LEU A 105 -8.02 3.98 -6.29
C LEU A 105 -9.38 3.43 -6.70
N ARG A 106 -10.36 3.52 -5.80
CA ARG A 106 -11.76 3.41 -6.25
C ARG A 106 -11.97 4.48 -7.32
N PRO A 107 -12.64 4.16 -8.45
CA PRO A 107 -12.85 5.13 -9.53
C PRO A 107 -13.59 6.41 -9.10
N ASP A 108 -14.17 6.42 -7.90
CA ASP A 108 -15.08 7.46 -7.40
C ASP A 108 -14.66 8.09 -6.05
N ALA A 109 -13.38 7.96 -5.63
CA ALA A 109 -12.87 8.55 -4.38
C ALA A 109 -12.47 10.03 -4.52
#